data_AF-A0A838ICU9-F1
#
_entry.id   AF-A0A838ICU9-F1
#
_cell.length_a   1.000
_cell.length_b   1.000
_cell.length_c   1.000
_cell.angle_alpha   90.00
_cell.angle_beta   90.00
_cell.angle_gamma   90.00
#
_symmetry.space_group_name_H-M   'P 1'
#
loop_
_entity.id
_entity.type
_entity.pdbx_description
1 polymer ?
#
loop_
_entity_poly.entity_id
_entity_poly.type
_entity_poly.pdbx_seq_one_letter_code
_entity_poly.pdbx_strand_id
1 'polypeptide(L)'
;MIARPKLRTILLLVNLIVLMMPLVAIGGLRIYETELIRRTEAEVLSQAALIKAVYEQTLREELGEGGGGALIAASDGMVIAARWPVNIDNRFRPIPVDLDLSREHIRPATGNPRPPRGPINPAVMRAGQRIEPMLLEAQKMTMSGMRVVDVNANVVASTQQDERKASVHHHPDVQAALAGEFVK
;
A
#
# COMPACT_ATOMS: atom_id res chain seq x y z
N MET A 1 58.91 0.57 17.46
CA MET A 1 58.82 1.71 18.42
C MET A 1 57.39 2.25 18.39
N ILE A 2 56.62 2.03 19.45
CA ILE A 2 55.23 2.55 19.52
C ILE A 2 55.32 4.02 19.90
N ALA A 3 54.92 4.91 18.98
CA ALA A 3 54.86 6.34 19.24
C ALA A 3 53.92 6.61 20.43
N ARG A 4 54.40 7.34 21.44
CA ARG A 4 53.58 7.72 22.61
C ARG A 4 52.74 8.95 22.25
N PRO A 5 51.41 8.85 22.13
CA PRO A 5 50.57 10.01 21.84
C PRO A 5 50.66 11.04 22.97
N LYS A 6 50.72 12.34 22.62
CA LYS A 6 50.69 13.43 23.61
C LYS A 6 49.30 13.49 24.26
N LEU A 7 49.24 13.80 25.56
CA LEU A 7 47.98 13.89 26.32
C LEU A 7 46.93 14.81 25.65
N ARG A 8 47.38 15.93 25.09
CA ARG A 8 46.52 16.86 24.32
C ARG A 8 45.83 16.19 23.13
N THR A 9 46.52 15.30 22.41
CA THR A 9 45.97 14.57 21.27
C THR A 9 44.89 13.59 21.72
N ILE A 10 45.11 12.90 22.85
CA ILE A 10 44.14 11.97 23.42
C ILE A 10 42.88 12.72 23.85
N LEU A 11 43.03 13.81 24.61
CA LEU A 11 41.90 14.63 25.06
C LEU A 11 41.10 15.23 23.90
N LEU A 12 41.79 15.70 22.85
CA LEU A 12 41.13 16.21 21.65
C LEU A 12 40.35 15.10 20.93
N LEU A 13 40.96 13.92 20.75
CA LEU A 13 40.31 12.77 20.09
C LEU A 13 39.06 12.33 20.85
N VAL A 14 39.13 12.20 22.18
CA VAL A 14 37.98 11.82 23.01
C VAL A 14 36.86 12.86 22.89
N ASN A 15 37.18 14.15 23.00
CA ASN A 15 36.17 15.21 22.83
C ASN A 15 35.57 15.22 21.42
N LEU A 16 36.37 14.98 20.39
CA LEU A 16 35.88 14.89 19.01
C LEU A 16 34.94 13.70 18.81
N ILE A 17 35.25 12.54 19.39
CA ILE A 17 34.37 11.36 19.36
C ILE A 17 33.06 11.67 20.09
N VAL A 18 33.13 12.24 21.29
CA VAL A 18 31.93 12.63 22.05
C VAL A 18 31.08 13.64 21.27
N LEU A 19 31.71 14.59 20.57
CA LEU A 19 31.02 15.56 19.72
C LEU A 19 30.40 14.94 18.45
N MET A 20 31.07 13.96 17.85
CA MET A 20 30.60 13.29 16.63
C MET A 20 29.54 12.22 16.89
N MET A 21 29.55 11.62 18.08
CA MET A 21 28.61 10.58 18.50
C MET A 21 27.13 10.93 18.20
N PRO A 22 26.61 12.12 18.57
CA PRO A 22 25.22 12.47 18.26
C PRO A 22 24.94 12.59 16.76
N LEU A 23 25.87 13.10 15.94
CA LEU A 23 25.68 13.19 14.50
C LEU A 23 25.59 11.81 13.86
N VAL A 24 26.48 10.89 14.26
CA VAL A 24 26.46 9.50 13.81
C VAL A 24 25.18 8.79 14.24
N ALA A 25 24.73 9.02 15.49
CA ALA A 25 23.50 8.43 16.00
C ALA A 25 22.26 8.88 15.20
N ILE A 26 22.13 10.20 14.93
CA ILE A 26 21.02 10.74 14.15
C ILE A 26 21.07 10.24 12.70
N GLY A 27 22.25 10.24 12.07
CA GLY A 27 22.43 9.73 10.72
C GLY A 27 22.10 8.24 10.60
N GLY A 28 22.56 7.43 11.56
CA GLY A 28 22.24 6.01 11.64
C GLY A 28 20.75 5.75 11.84
N LEU A 29 20.08 6.50 12.72
CA LEU A 29 18.63 6.38 12.94
C LEU A 29 17.83 6.68 11.67
N ARG A 30 18.21 7.71 10.91
CA ARG A 30 17.54 8.08 9.65
C ARG A 30 17.64 6.99 8.59
N ILE A 31 18.81 6.36 8.47
CA ILE A 31 19.00 5.25 7.53
C ILE A 31 18.11 4.07 7.94
N TYR A 32 18.09 3.73 9.23
CA TYR A 32 17.25 2.65 9.75
C TYR A 32 15.75 2.93 9.54
N GLU A 33 15.30 4.15 9.86
CA GLU A 33 13.93 4.60 9.63
C GLU A 33 13.53 4.45 8.16
N THR A 34 14.36 4.95 7.25
CA THR A 34 14.12 4.88 5.80
C THR A 34 14.01 3.43 5.31
N GLU A 35 14.90 2.55 5.77
CA GLU A 35 14.87 1.14 5.35
C GLU A 35 13.66 0.40 5.91
N LEU A 36 13.28 0.68 7.16
CA LEU A 36 12.10 0.09 7.77
C LEU A 36 10.83 0.49 7.00
N ILE A 37 10.70 1.77 6.66
CA ILE A 37 9.57 2.28 5.87
C ILE A 37 9.52 1.63 4.49
N ARG A 38 10.64 1.63 3.77
CA ARG A 38 10.72 1.02 2.43
C ARG A 38 10.39 -0.46 2.45
N ARG A 39 10.82 -1.18 3.49
CA ARG A 39 10.45 -2.58 3.68
C ARG A 39 8.95 -2.76 3.89
N THR A 40 8.32 -1.90 4.68
CA THR A 40 6.85 -1.95 4.85
C THR A 40 6.10 -1.59 3.57
N GLU A 41 6.56 -0.60 2.79
CA GLU A 41 5.97 -0.26 1.49
C GLU A 41 6.11 -1.42 0.50
N ALA A 42 7.28 -2.06 0.43
CA ALA A 42 7.50 -3.24 -0.41
C ALA A 42 6.54 -4.40 -0.05
N GLU A 43 6.34 -4.63 1.25
CA GLU A 43 5.44 -5.67 1.75
C GLU A 43 3.98 -5.37 1.41
N VAL A 44 3.51 -4.15 1.67
CA VAL A 44 2.13 -3.73 1.36
C VAL A 44 1.86 -3.78 -0.16
N LEU A 45 2.80 -3.33 -0.99
CA LEU A 45 2.67 -3.41 -2.44
C LEU A 45 2.57 -4.86 -2.93
N SER A 46 3.36 -5.78 -2.35
CA SER A 46 3.30 -7.20 -2.67
C SER A 46 1.94 -7.82 -2.30
N GLN A 47 1.45 -7.53 -1.09
CA GLN A 47 0.15 -7.98 -0.62
C GLN A 47 -0.99 -7.44 -1.51
N ALA A 48 -0.97 -6.15 -1.81
CA ALA A 48 -1.97 -5.50 -2.68
C ALA A 48 -1.98 -6.10 -4.10
N ALA A 49 -0.80 -6.38 -4.67
CA ALA A 49 -0.68 -7.01 -5.98
C ALA A 49 -1.30 -8.41 -6.01
N LEU A 50 -1.08 -9.22 -4.96
CA LEU A 50 -1.67 -10.55 -4.85
C LEU A 50 -3.20 -10.47 -4.70
N ILE A 51 -3.69 -9.60 -3.81
CA ILE A 51 -5.14 -9.40 -3.60
C ILE A 51 -5.81 -8.97 -4.90
N LYS A 52 -5.21 -8.02 -5.62
CA LYS A 52 -5.68 -7.57 -6.93
C LYS A 52 -5.78 -8.73 -7.92
N ALA A 53 -4.72 -9.53 -8.06
CA ALA A 53 -4.70 -10.64 -9.01
C ALA A 53 -5.78 -11.70 -8.71
N VAL A 54 -5.93 -12.06 -7.43
CA VAL A 54 -6.94 -13.02 -6.98
C VAL A 54 -8.36 -12.47 -7.17
N TYR A 55 -8.58 -11.19 -6.86
CA TYR A 55 -9.87 -10.54 -7.06
C TYR A 55 -10.23 -10.46 -8.54
N GLU A 56 -9.32 -10.00 -9.42
CA GLU A 56 -9.55 -9.93 -10.86
C GLU A 56 -9.88 -11.30 -11.46
N GLN A 57 -9.18 -12.36 -11.01
CA GLN A 57 -9.48 -13.71 -11.44
C GLN A 57 -10.88 -14.15 -10.99
N THR A 58 -11.20 -13.96 -9.70
CA THR A 58 -12.50 -14.34 -9.13
C THR A 58 -13.64 -13.57 -9.81
N LEU A 59 -13.43 -12.28 -10.08
CA LEU A 59 -14.41 -11.44 -10.77
C LEU A 59 -14.66 -11.93 -12.21
N ARG A 60 -13.61 -12.31 -12.95
CA ARG A 60 -13.76 -12.92 -14.28
C ARG A 60 -14.59 -14.21 -14.24
N GLU A 61 -14.37 -15.06 -13.23
CA GLU A 61 -15.16 -16.28 -13.03
C GLU A 61 -16.64 -15.96 -12.74
N GLU A 62 -16.94 -14.97 -11.90
CA GLU A 62 -18.32 -14.58 -11.58
C GLU A 62 -19.07 -13.91 -12.74
N LEU A 63 -18.34 -13.24 -13.64
CA LEU A 63 -18.88 -12.59 -14.83
C LEU A 63 -19.15 -13.59 -15.98
N GLY A 64 -18.45 -14.72 -16.01
CA GLY A 64 -18.51 -15.73 -17.07
C GLY A 64 -17.92 -15.26 -18.41
N GLU A 65 -17.75 -16.18 -19.35
CA GLU A 65 -17.22 -15.89 -20.71
C GLU A 65 -18.23 -15.16 -21.62
N GLY A 66 -19.45 -14.90 -21.15
CA GLY A 66 -20.46 -14.14 -21.88
C GLY A 66 -20.08 -12.66 -21.97
N GLY A 67 -20.29 -12.03 -23.13
CA GLY A 67 -19.87 -10.64 -23.44
C GLY A 67 -20.32 -9.53 -22.46
N GLY A 68 -21.17 -9.83 -21.47
CA GLY A 68 -21.45 -8.95 -20.33
C GLY A 68 -20.24 -8.71 -19.40
N GLY A 69 -19.29 -9.65 -19.32
CA GLY A 69 -18.05 -9.49 -18.57
C GLY A 69 -17.15 -8.38 -19.12
N ALA A 70 -17.15 -8.17 -20.44
CA ALA A 70 -16.42 -7.07 -21.08
C ALA A 70 -17.10 -5.71 -20.82
N LEU A 71 -18.43 -5.66 -20.78
CA LEU A 71 -19.18 -4.44 -20.44
C LEU A 71 -19.00 -4.05 -18.96
N ILE A 72 -18.99 -5.04 -18.06
CA ILE A 72 -18.75 -4.80 -16.64
C ILE A 72 -17.28 -4.45 -16.42
N ALA A 73 -16.32 -5.15 -17.02
CA ALA A 73 -14.91 -4.75 -16.95
C ALA A 73 -14.63 -3.34 -17.55
N ALA A 74 -15.40 -2.92 -18.56
CA ALA A 74 -15.33 -1.58 -19.13
C ALA A 74 -16.07 -0.51 -18.29
N SER A 75 -16.98 -0.92 -17.39
CA SER A 75 -17.70 -0.02 -16.47
C SER A 75 -17.19 -0.06 -15.03
N ASP A 76 -16.35 -1.04 -14.68
CA ASP A 76 -15.75 -1.25 -13.35
C ASP A 76 -14.43 -0.46 -13.16
N GLY A 77 -14.30 0.66 -13.88
CA GLY A 77 -13.34 1.71 -13.56
C GLY A 77 -12.56 2.22 -14.76
N MET A 78 -11.83 3.32 -14.55
CA MET A 78 -10.86 3.81 -15.53
C MET A 78 -9.58 2.97 -15.46
N VAL A 79 -8.98 2.70 -16.62
CA VAL A 79 -7.64 2.12 -16.67
C VAL A 79 -6.66 3.14 -16.10
N ILE A 80 -6.06 2.82 -14.96
CA ILE A 80 -5.00 3.65 -14.36
C ILE A 80 -3.85 3.73 -15.35
N ALA A 81 -3.53 4.95 -15.80
CA ALA A 81 -2.39 5.18 -16.67
C ALA A 81 -1.12 4.74 -15.93
N ALA A 82 -0.37 3.80 -16.51
CA ALA A 82 0.86 3.32 -15.89
C ALA A 82 1.86 4.49 -15.80
N ARG A 83 2.11 4.96 -14.57
CA ARG A 83 3.05 6.06 -14.30
C ARG A 83 4.52 5.67 -14.54
N TRP A 84 4.85 4.39 -14.40
CA TRP A 84 6.18 3.85 -14.62
C TRP A 84 6.24 3.06 -15.92
N PRO A 85 7.42 3.00 -16.57
CA PRO A 85 7.57 2.29 -17.83
C PRO A 85 7.15 0.83 -17.67
N VAL A 86 6.08 0.49 -18.38
CA VAL A 86 5.72 -0.89 -18.68
C VAL A 86 6.84 -1.44 -19.56
N ASN A 87 7.49 -2.53 -19.16
CA ASN A 87 8.65 -3.12 -19.85
C ASN A 87 8.36 -3.32 -21.37
N ILE A 88 9.42 -3.42 -22.17
CA ILE A 88 9.49 -3.59 -23.64
C ILE A 88 8.46 -4.59 -24.22
N ASP A 89 7.99 -5.58 -23.45
CA ASP A 89 6.94 -6.54 -23.86
C ASP A 89 5.71 -6.63 -22.92
N ASN A 90 5.46 -5.65 -22.05
CA ASN A 90 4.35 -5.66 -21.07
C ASN A 90 4.39 -6.85 -20.08
N ARG A 91 5.54 -7.54 -19.98
CA ARG A 91 5.76 -8.69 -19.08
C ARG A 91 5.87 -8.32 -17.60
N PHE A 92 6.38 -7.14 -17.31
CA PHE A 92 6.62 -6.66 -15.94
C PHE A 92 6.08 -5.24 -15.77
N ARG A 93 5.45 -4.99 -14.61
CA ARG A 93 4.94 -3.68 -14.19
C ARG A 93 5.43 -3.37 -12.77
N PRO A 94 6.74 -3.12 -12.58
CA PRO A 94 7.27 -2.85 -11.25
C PRO A 94 6.75 -1.50 -10.73
N ILE A 95 6.37 -1.48 -9.44
CA ILE A 95 6.06 -0.26 -8.71
C ILE A 95 7.26 0.02 -7.80
N PRO A 96 7.98 1.15 -7.96
CA PRO A 96 9.13 1.44 -7.13
C PRO A 96 8.72 1.79 -5.70
N VAL A 97 9.55 1.38 -4.75
CA VAL A 97 9.47 1.71 -3.32
C VAL A 97 10.25 3.01 -3.10
N ASP A 98 9.58 4.09 -2.73
CA ASP A 98 10.20 5.42 -2.58
C ASP A 98 9.67 6.27 -1.42
N LEU A 99 8.86 5.69 -0.52
CA LEU A 99 8.27 6.39 0.62
C LEU A 99 9.35 6.92 1.59
N ASP A 100 9.23 8.19 1.98
CA ASP A 100 10.21 8.92 2.80
C ASP A 100 9.51 9.90 3.75
N LEU A 101 9.52 9.61 5.06
CA LEU A 101 8.89 10.44 6.10
C LEU A 101 9.53 11.84 6.26
N SER A 102 10.72 12.09 5.69
CA SER A 102 11.29 13.44 5.70
C SER A 102 10.60 14.38 4.70
N ARG A 103 9.90 13.82 3.72
CA ARG A 103 9.20 14.55 2.65
C ARG A 103 7.69 14.46 2.76
N GLU A 104 7.20 13.33 3.30
CA GLU A 104 5.78 13.03 3.40
C GLU A 104 5.14 13.60 4.66
N HIS A 105 3.84 13.90 4.57
CA HIS A 105 3.06 14.37 5.70
C HIS A 105 2.22 13.23 6.29
N ILE A 106 2.33 13.02 7.61
CA ILE A 106 1.52 12.01 8.30
C ILE A 106 0.05 12.45 8.25
N ARG A 107 -0.78 11.64 7.61
CA ARG A 107 -2.21 11.90 7.46
C ARG A 107 -2.97 11.53 8.75
N PRO A 108 -4.07 12.23 9.08
CA PRO A 108 -4.89 11.86 10.23
C PRO A 108 -5.49 10.46 10.05
N ALA A 109 -5.80 9.81 11.17
CA ALA A 109 -6.53 8.54 11.15
C ALA A 109 -7.82 8.72 10.34
N THR A 110 -8.13 7.73 9.51
CA THR A 110 -9.34 7.86 8.70
C THR A 110 -10.58 7.61 9.53
N GLY A 111 -11.65 8.36 9.24
CA GLY A 111 -12.92 8.26 9.94
C GLY A 111 -13.64 6.93 9.68
N ASN A 112 -14.73 6.73 10.41
CA ASN A 112 -15.54 5.52 10.29
C ASN A 112 -16.16 5.37 8.89
N PRO A 113 -16.45 4.12 8.47
CA PRO A 113 -17.14 3.85 7.22
C PRO A 113 -18.47 4.59 7.11
N ARG A 114 -18.79 5.08 5.90
CA ARG A 114 -20.02 5.82 5.63
C ARG A 114 -21.09 4.90 5.00
N PRO A 115 -22.37 5.32 4.93
CA PRO A 115 -23.38 4.58 4.17
C PRO A 115 -22.95 4.36 2.70
N PRO A 116 -23.40 3.26 2.05
CA PRO A 116 -23.05 2.94 0.67
C PRO A 116 -23.47 4.04 -0.31
N ARG A 117 -22.66 4.23 -1.34
CA ARG A 117 -22.95 5.10 -2.48
C ARG A 117 -23.54 4.26 -3.61
N GLY A 118 -24.85 4.09 -3.58
CA GLY A 118 -25.61 3.44 -4.66
C GLY A 118 -25.57 1.90 -4.64
N PRO A 119 -26.18 1.27 -5.66
CA PRO A 119 -26.23 -0.18 -5.76
C PRO A 119 -24.87 -0.77 -6.13
N ILE A 120 -24.52 -1.90 -5.52
CA ILE A 120 -23.30 -2.66 -5.84
C ILE A 120 -23.67 -3.74 -6.85
N ASN A 121 -22.83 -3.92 -7.89
CA ASN A 121 -23.03 -4.97 -8.88
C ASN A 121 -23.02 -6.37 -8.21
N PRO A 122 -24.02 -7.24 -8.43
CA PRO A 122 -24.08 -8.56 -7.82
C PRO A 122 -22.88 -9.46 -8.13
N ALA A 123 -22.26 -9.35 -9.31
CA ALA A 123 -21.07 -10.12 -9.65
C ALA A 123 -19.84 -9.67 -8.83
N VAL A 124 -19.65 -8.36 -8.72
CA VAL A 124 -18.60 -7.72 -7.89
C VAL A 124 -18.77 -8.09 -6.41
N MET A 125 -20.00 -8.05 -5.91
CA MET A 125 -20.31 -8.47 -4.53
C MET A 125 -20.00 -9.96 -4.30
N ARG A 126 -20.38 -10.85 -5.23
CA ARG A 126 -20.06 -12.29 -5.12
C ARG A 126 -18.56 -12.56 -5.17
N ALA A 127 -17.82 -11.86 -6.04
CA ALA A 127 -16.37 -11.97 -6.10
C ALA A 127 -15.71 -11.54 -4.79
N GLY A 128 -16.15 -10.41 -4.21
CA GLY A 128 -15.71 -9.95 -2.90
C GLY A 128 -15.98 -10.99 -1.79
N GLN A 129 -17.18 -11.54 -1.73
CA GLN A 129 -17.56 -12.57 -0.76
C GLN A 129 -16.72 -13.85 -0.88
N ARG A 130 -16.30 -14.22 -2.10
CA ARG A 130 -15.46 -15.40 -2.32
C ARG A 130 -14.03 -15.23 -1.82
N ILE A 131 -13.46 -14.03 -1.94
CA ILE A 131 -12.07 -13.78 -1.51
C ILE A 131 -11.95 -13.40 -0.03
N GLU A 132 -13.03 -12.90 0.58
CA GLU A 132 -13.02 -12.40 1.96
C GLU A 132 -12.49 -13.40 3.01
N PRO A 133 -12.85 -14.70 2.98
CA PRO A 133 -12.25 -15.68 3.90
C PRO A 133 -10.73 -15.79 3.76
N MET A 134 -10.20 -15.67 2.53
CA MET A 134 -8.76 -15.68 2.30
C MET A 134 -8.08 -14.45 2.89
N LEU A 135 -8.74 -13.28 2.79
CA LEU A 135 -8.25 -12.04 3.40
C LEU A 135 -8.24 -12.15 4.94
N LEU A 136 -9.31 -12.71 5.53
CA LEU A 136 -9.41 -12.92 6.98
C LEU A 136 -8.33 -13.90 7.48
N GLU A 137 -8.05 -14.99 6.75
CA GLU A 137 -6.95 -15.89 7.10
C GLU A 137 -5.58 -15.21 6.94
N ALA A 138 -5.36 -14.45 5.86
CA ALA A 138 -4.12 -13.71 5.65
C ALA A 138 -3.89 -12.64 6.73
N GLN A 139 -4.95 -11.99 7.23
CA GLN A 139 -4.87 -11.01 8.31
C GLN A 139 -4.27 -11.59 9.59
N LYS A 140 -4.54 -12.88 9.91
CA LYS A 140 -4.00 -13.53 11.12
C LYS A 140 -2.48 -13.59 11.15
N MET A 141 -1.83 -13.55 9.98
CA MET A 141 -0.37 -13.54 9.87
C MET A 141 0.17 -12.13 9.60
N THR A 142 -0.47 -11.39 8.69
CA THR A 142 0.01 -10.07 8.23
C THR A 142 -0.36 -8.93 9.17
N MET A 143 -1.32 -9.13 10.07
CA MET A 143 -1.91 -8.11 10.96
C MET A 143 -2.39 -6.85 10.22
N SER A 144 -2.62 -6.96 8.91
CA SER A 144 -2.93 -5.84 8.04
C SER A 144 -4.42 -5.75 7.78
N GLY A 145 -4.97 -4.53 7.84
CA GLY A 145 -6.34 -4.27 7.42
C GLY A 145 -6.42 -4.26 5.90
N MET A 146 -7.28 -5.10 5.32
CA MET A 146 -7.43 -5.22 3.87
C MET A 146 -8.88 -4.96 3.48
N ARG A 147 -9.08 -4.18 2.40
CA ARG A 147 -10.38 -3.87 1.83
C ARG A 147 -10.30 -3.97 0.32
N VAL A 148 -11.37 -4.48 -0.29
CA VAL A 148 -11.59 -4.39 -1.73
C VAL A 148 -12.85 -3.55 -1.94
N VAL A 149 -12.80 -2.64 -2.90
CA VAL A 149 -13.87 -1.68 -3.17
C VAL A 149 -14.31 -1.71 -4.63
N ASP A 150 -15.58 -1.37 -4.88
CA ASP A 150 -16.11 -1.14 -6.23
C ASP A 150 -15.76 0.27 -6.75
N VAL A 151 -16.15 0.57 -7.99
CA VAL A 151 -16.01 1.90 -8.61
C VAL A 151 -16.66 3.06 -7.88
N ASN A 152 -17.64 2.79 -7.00
CA ASN A 152 -18.30 3.79 -6.19
C ASN A 152 -17.66 3.92 -4.78
N ALA A 153 -16.51 3.27 -4.58
CA ALA A 153 -15.83 3.12 -3.29
C ALA A 153 -16.67 2.42 -2.21
N ASN A 154 -17.58 1.53 -2.60
CA ASN A 154 -18.28 0.65 -1.68
C ASN A 154 -17.44 -0.59 -1.40
N VAL A 155 -17.35 -0.97 -0.14
CA VAL A 155 -16.57 -2.11 0.32
C VAL A 155 -17.28 -3.42 -0.05
N VAL A 156 -16.61 -4.25 -0.84
CA VAL A 156 -17.11 -5.55 -1.34
C VAL A 156 -16.50 -6.73 -0.57
N ALA A 157 -15.33 -6.54 0.01
CA ALA A 157 -14.67 -7.46 0.94
C ALA A 157 -13.87 -6.64 1.97
N SER A 158 -13.90 -7.04 3.24
CA SER A 158 -13.07 -6.41 4.28
C SER A 158 -12.62 -7.42 5.33
N THR A 159 -11.45 -7.18 5.90
CA THR A 159 -10.99 -7.88 7.10
C THR A 159 -11.42 -7.20 8.40
N GLN A 160 -12.08 -6.04 8.32
CA GLN A 160 -12.67 -5.38 9.47
C GLN A 160 -14.16 -5.70 9.56
N GLN A 161 -14.61 -5.89 10.79
CA GLN A 161 -16.00 -6.20 11.09
C GLN A 161 -16.90 -5.00 10.71
N ASP A 162 -18.11 -5.30 10.24
CA ASP A 162 -19.19 -4.33 9.95
C ASP A 162 -18.90 -3.27 8.87
N GLU A 163 -17.86 -3.46 8.05
CA GLU A 163 -17.58 -2.55 6.93
C GLU A 163 -18.16 -2.97 5.58
N ARG A 164 -18.67 -4.21 5.47
CA ARG A 164 -19.27 -4.68 4.22
C ARG A 164 -20.44 -3.78 3.84
N LYS A 165 -20.49 -3.39 2.56
CA LYS A 165 -21.48 -2.45 2.01
C LYS A 165 -21.42 -1.06 2.63
N ALA A 166 -20.38 -0.72 3.39
CA ALA A 166 -20.08 0.65 3.73
C ALA A 166 -19.27 1.31 2.60
N SER A 167 -19.19 2.64 2.61
CA SER A 167 -18.42 3.43 1.65
C SER A 167 -17.19 4.04 2.31
N VAL A 168 -16.06 3.90 1.61
CA VAL A 168 -14.78 4.55 1.94
C VAL A 168 -14.46 5.68 0.96
N HIS A 169 -15.45 6.16 0.20
CA HIS A 169 -15.24 7.27 -0.75
C HIS A 169 -14.64 8.51 -0.09
N HIS A 170 -14.86 8.74 1.19
CA HIS A 170 -14.34 9.93 1.88
C HIS A 170 -12.82 9.92 2.07
N HIS A 171 -12.15 8.80 1.81
CA HIS A 171 -10.69 8.73 1.76
C HIS A 171 -10.18 9.39 0.46
N PRO A 172 -9.29 10.39 0.53
CA PRO A 172 -8.77 11.04 -0.67
C PRO A 172 -7.95 10.10 -1.54
N ASP A 173 -7.24 9.13 -0.96
CA ASP A 173 -6.48 8.11 -1.70
C ASP A 173 -7.40 7.25 -2.58
N VAL A 174 -8.58 6.91 -2.06
CA VAL A 174 -9.58 6.14 -2.82
C VAL A 174 -10.18 7.00 -3.93
N GLN A 175 -10.43 8.29 -3.67
CA GLN A 175 -10.92 9.21 -4.71
C GLN A 175 -9.90 9.38 -5.84
N ALA A 176 -8.63 9.60 -5.50
CA ALA A 176 -7.55 9.75 -6.48
C ALA A 176 -7.35 8.46 -7.28
N ALA A 177 -7.36 7.29 -6.63
CA ALA A 177 -7.28 6.00 -7.31
C ALA A 177 -8.45 5.78 -8.29
N LEU A 178 -9.68 6.12 -7.89
CA LEU A 178 -10.87 6.04 -8.74
C LEU A 178 -10.86 7.07 -9.88
N ALA A 179 -10.19 8.20 -9.70
CA ALA A 179 -9.92 9.18 -10.75
C ALA A 179 -8.85 8.73 -11.75
N GLY A 180 -8.26 7.54 -11.55
CA GLY A 180 -7.21 6.99 -12.41
C GLY A 180 -5.81 7.52 -12.06
N GLU A 181 -5.66 8.24 -10.95
CA GLU A 181 -4.37 8.65 -10.44
C GLU A 181 -3.68 7.48 -9.74
N PHE A 182 -2.37 7.39 -9.88
CA PHE A 182 -1.60 6.43 -9.11
C PHE A 182 -1.36 6.97 -7.70
N VAL A 183 -1.84 6.23 -6.69
CA VAL A 183 -1.73 6.58 -5.27
C VAL A 183 -0.81 5.60 -4.56
N LYS A 184 0.02 6.12 -3.65
CA LYS A 184 0.88 5.35 -2.74
C LYS A 184 0.39 5.51 -1.31
#